data_AF-A0A9J5Z0Z7-F1
#
_entry.id   AF-A0A9J5Z0Z7-F1
#
_cell.length_a   1.000
_cell.length_b   1.000
_cell.length_c   1.000
_cell.angle_alpha   90.00
_cell.angle_beta   90.00
_cell.angle_gamma   90.00
#
_symmetry.space_group_name_H-M   'P 1'
#
loop_
_entity.id
_entity.type
_entity.pdbx_description
1 polymer ?
#
loop_
_entity_poly.entity_id
_entity_poly.type
_entity_poly.pdbx_seq_one_letter_code
_entity_poly.pdbx_strand_id
1 'polypeptide(L)'
;MGQMACSADRRATCLEAVVPSMIQMALTDVVTPLNTTIEALAARIAVCMNKQGSTSEIRFLKAAIAKLRKDVNHLKATDVSMVFGTVEIPSMLKRPQTTTVYGDKAE
;
A
#
# COMPACT_ATOMS: atom_id res chain seq x y z
N MET A 1 -29.74 -2.46 -19.73
CA MET A 1 -28.38 -2.96 -19.42
C MET A 1 -27.39 -1.89 -18.93
N GLY A 2 -27.54 -0.59 -19.23
CA GLY A 2 -26.54 0.44 -18.86
C GLY A 2 -26.42 0.81 -17.37
N GLN A 3 -27.49 0.68 -16.57
CA GLN A 3 -27.44 1.04 -15.13
C GLN A 3 -26.67 0.02 -14.28
N MET A 4 -26.78 -1.28 -14.60
CA MET A 4 -26.00 -2.33 -13.93
C MET A 4 -24.50 -2.16 -14.21
N ALA A 5 -24.12 -1.86 -15.45
CA ALA A 5 -22.73 -1.60 -15.81
C ALA A 5 -22.17 -0.38 -15.05
N CYS A 6 -22.93 0.72 -14.98
CA CYS A 6 -22.52 1.93 -14.26
C CYS A 6 -22.41 1.70 -12.73
N SER A 7 -23.28 0.89 -12.14
CA SER A 7 -23.19 0.53 -10.72
C SER A 7 -22.01 -0.40 -10.41
N ALA A 8 -21.68 -1.32 -11.30
CA ALA A 8 -20.53 -2.22 -11.12
C ALA A 8 -19.20 -1.45 -11.21
N ASP A 9 -19.10 -0.54 -12.18
CA ASP A 9 -17.94 0.34 -12.38
C ASP A 9 -17.68 1.23 -11.15
N ARG A 10 -18.72 1.91 -10.65
CA ARG A 10 -18.61 2.70 -9.40
C ARG A 10 -18.17 1.86 -8.20
N ARG A 11 -18.68 0.64 -8.06
CA ARG A 11 -18.28 -0.26 -6.96
C ARG A 11 -16.81 -0.67 -7.07
N ALA A 12 -16.33 -0.95 -8.28
CA ALA A 12 -14.92 -1.27 -8.51
C ALA A 12 -14.02 -0.08 -8.14
N THR A 13 -14.33 1.12 -8.61
CA THR A 13 -13.58 2.34 -8.26
C THR A 13 -13.60 2.62 -6.75
N CYS A 14 -14.74 2.45 -6.08
CA CYS A 14 -14.80 2.60 -4.62
C CYS A 14 -13.93 1.58 -3.89
N LEU A 15 -13.88 0.33 -4.36
CA LEU A 15 -13.07 -0.72 -3.75
C LEU A 15 -11.57 -0.44 -3.95
N GLU A 16 -11.17 -0.04 -5.16
CA GLU A 16 -9.80 0.38 -5.49
C GLU A 16 -9.32 1.55 -4.63
N ALA A 17 -10.22 2.46 -4.23
CA ALA A 17 -9.87 3.56 -3.33
C ALA A 17 -9.79 3.13 -1.85
N VAL A 18 -10.70 2.26 -1.39
CA VAL A 18 -10.80 1.91 0.03
C VAL A 18 -9.77 0.86 0.45
N VAL A 19 -9.46 -0.11 -0.40
CA VAL A 19 -8.55 -1.22 -0.06
C VAL A 19 -7.14 -0.74 0.31
N PRO A 20 -6.47 0.14 -0.48
CA PRO A 20 -5.16 0.68 -0.11
C PRO A 20 -5.20 1.44 1.21
N SER A 21 -6.27 2.22 1.46
CA SER A 21 -6.43 2.97 2.71
C SER A 21 -6.57 2.04 3.93
N MET A 22 -7.33 0.95 3.80
CA MET A 22 -7.49 -0.03 4.89
C MET A 22 -6.17 -0.72 5.22
N ILE A 23 -5.40 -1.06 4.19
CA ILE A 23 -4.10 -1.73 4.36
C ILE A 23 -3.08 -0.78 4.96
N GLN A 24 -3.03 0.48 4.52
CA GLN A 24 -2.15 1.48 5.10
C GLN A 24 -2.45 1.72 6.58
N MET A 25 -3.74 1.75 6.95
CA MET A 25 -4.17 1.88 8.34
C MET A 25 -3.72 0.66 9.17
N ALA A 26 -4.02 -0.56 8.72
CA ALA A 26 -3.62 -1.79 9.41
C ALA A 26 -2.09 -1.92 9.55
N LEU A 27 -1.33 -1.53 8.52
CA LEU A 27 0.13 -1.48 8.58
C LEU A 27 0.61 -0.45 9.62
N THR A 28 0.00 0.73 9.65
CA THR A 28 0.34 1.78 10.62
C THR A 28 0.11 1.32 12.06
N ASP A 29 -1.00 0.62 12.30
CA ASP A 29 -1.38 0.08 13.61
C ASP A 29 -0.39 -0.98 14.12
N VAL A 30 0.23 -1.76 13.22
CA VAL A 30 1.23 -2.78 13.60
C VAL A 30 2.64 -2.17 13.69
N VAL A 31 3.01 -1.31 12.75
CA VAL A 31 4.37 -0.77 12.65
C VAL A 31 4.67 0.26 13.75
N THR A 32 3.68 1.02 14.20
CA THR A 32 3.89 2.06 15.23
C THR A 32 4.29 1.46 16.59
N PRO A 33 3.57 0.46 17.14
CA PRO A 33 4.00 -0.25 18.35
C PRO A 33 5.33 -1.00 18.17
N LEU A 34 5.57 -1.58 17.00
CA LEU A 34 6.82 -2.28 16.70
C LEU A 34 8.02 -1.32 16.74
N ASN A 35 7.90 -0.15 16.13
CA ASN A 35 8.93 0.88 16.15
C ASN A 35 9.25 1.33 17.59
N THR A 36 8.20 1.53 18.40
CA THR A 36 8.35 1.88 19.83
C THR A 36 9.11 0.79 20.59
N THR A 37 8.81 -0.48 20.31
CA THR A 37 9.51 -1.63 20.92
C THR A 37 10.97 -1.69 20.50
N ILE A 38 11.28 -1.42 19.23
CA ILE A 38 12.66 -1.37 18.71
C ILE A 38 13.46 -0.27 19.42
N GLU A 39 12.90 0.92 19.59
CA GLU A 39 13.56 2.02 20.32
C GLU A 39 13.78 1.66 21.79
N ALA A 40 12.80 1.05 22.46
CA ALA A 40 12.95 0.58 23.83
C ALA A 40 14.04 -0.48 23.96
N LEU A 41 14.12 -1.42 23.02
CA LEU A 41 15.19 -2.43 22.98
C LEU A 41 16.56 -1.79 22.75
N ALA A 42 16.66 -0.81 21.84
CA ALA A 42 17.90 -0.08 21.60
C ALA A 42 18.38 0.66 22.86
N ALA A 43 17.48 1.30 23.60
CA ALA A 43 17.79 1.95 24.87
C ALA A 43 18.28 0.96 25.92
N ARG A 44 17.60 -0.20 26.06
CA ARG A 44 18.02 -1.26 26.99
C ARG A 44 19.40 -1.82 26.65
N ILE A 45 19.69 -2.03 25.37
CA ILE A 45 21.02 -2.47 24.91
C ILE A 45 22.09 -1.45 25.29
N ALA A 46 21.83 -0.15 25.10
CA ALA A 46 22.76 0.90 25.49
C ALA A 46 23.06 0.88 27.00
N VAL A 47 22.04 0.72 27.84
CA VAL A 47 22.21 0.57 29.29
C VAL A 47 23.03 -0.69 29.63
N CYS A 48 22.76 -1.82 28.98
CA CYS A 48 23.51 -3.06 29.19
C CYS A 48 24.99 -2.92 28.79
N MET A 49 25.28 -2.30 27.64
CA MET A 49 26.66 -2.02 27.21
C MET A 49 27.44 -1.20 28.23
N ASN A 50 26.79 -0.20 28.82
CA ASN A 50 27.42 0.65 29.83
C ASN A 50 27.69 -0.07 31.16
N LYS A 51 26.83 -1.02 31.54
CA LYS A 51 26.95 -1.75 32.82
C LYS A 51 27.86 -2.98 32.72
N GLN A 52 27.77 -3.74 31.63
CA GLN A 52 28.41 -5.05 31.48
C GLN A 52 29.57 -5.03 30.46
N GLY A 53 29.82 -3.88 29.83
CA GLY A 53 30.75 -3.77 28.72
C GLY A 53 30.15 -4.29 27.41
N SER A 54 30.93 -4.19 26.33
CA SER A 54 30.51 -4.64 25.00
C SER A 54 30.82 -6.12 24.78
N THR A 55 30.07 -7.02 25.42
CA THR A 55 30.17 -8.46 25.12
C THR A 55 29.82 -8.75 23.66
N SER A 56 30.26 -9.90 23.15
CA SER A 56 29.94 -10.36 21.79
C SER A 56 28.43 -10.48 21.59
N GLU A 57 27.67 -10.97 22.58
CA GLU A 57 26.21 -11.11 22.46
C GLU A 57 25.53 -9.75 22.38
N ILE A 58 25.93 -8.77 23.21
CA ILE A 58 25.32 -7.44 23.20
C ILE A 58 25.61 -6.74 21.85
N ARG A 59 26.81 -6.94 21.28
CA ARG A 59 27.15 -6.43 19.95
C ARG A 59 26.33 -7.08 18.85
N PHE A 60 26.15 -8.40 18.93
CA PHE A 60 25.30 -9.14 18.00
C PHE A 60 23.84 -8.66 18.06
N LEU A 61 23.29 -8.51 19.28
CA LEU A 61 21.94 -8.02 19.49
C LEU A 61 21.76 -6.59 18.94
N LYS A 62 22.75 -5.70 19.16
CA LYS A 62 22.76 -4.35 18.58
C LYS A 62 22.69 -4.38 17.04
N ALA A 63 23.46 -5.26 16.40
CA ALA A 63 23.43 -5.42 14.95
C ALA A 63 22.09 -5.96 14.45
N ALA A 64 21.50 -6.93 15.16
CA ALA A 64 20.18 -7.48 14.84
C ALA A 64 19.08 -6.41 14.92
N ILE A 65 19.09 -5.59 15.99
CA ILE A 65 18.14 -4.46 16.14
C ILE A 65 18.34 -3.41 15.04
N ALA A 66 19.59 -3.12 14.66
CA ALA A 66 19.87 -2.20 13.56
C ALA A 66 19.34 -2.72 12.21
N LYS A 67 19.45 -4.04 11.95
CA LYS A 67 18.86 -4.69 10.78
C LYS A 67 17.34 -4.58 10.81
N LEU A 68 16.71 -4.96 11.94
CA LEU A 68 15.26 -4.89 12.10
C LEU A 68 14.72 -3.48 11.89
N ARG A 69 15.42 -2.44 12.38
CA ARG A 69 15.04 -1.04 12.15
C ARG A 69 15.05 -0.69 10.65
N LYS A 70 16.03 -1.19 9.88
CA LYS A 70 16.05 -0.99 8.42
C LYS A 70 14.87 -1.67 7.74
N ASP A 71 14.58 -2.90 8.13
CA ASP A 71 13.47 -3.68 7.57
C ASP A 71 12.11 -2.98 7.85
N VAL A 72 11.92 -2.48 9.07
CA VAL A 72 10.72 -1.71 9.44
C VAL A 72 10.65 -0.37 8.69
N ASN A 73 11.76 0.34 8.53
CA ASN A 73 11.78 1.58 7.75
C ASN A 73 11.46 1.35 6.27
N HIS A 74 11.94 0.23 5.70
CA HIS A 74 11.56 -0.16 4.36
C HIS A 74 10.06 -0.43 4.26
N LEU A 75 9.49 -1.19 5.22
CA LEU A 75 8.06 -1.45 5.28
C LEU A 75 7.22 -0.17 5.37
N LYS A 76 7.68 0.86 6.11
CA LYS A 76 7.02 2.17 6.19
C LYS A 76 7.07 2.97 4.89
N ALA A 77 8.16 2.82 4.14
CA ALA A 77 8.38 3.54 2.90
C ALA A 77 7.72 2.86 1.69
N THR A 78 7.24 1.61 1.85
CA THR A 78 6.48 0.91 0.83
C THR A 78 5.17 1.63 0.57
N ASP A 79 5.04 2.18 -0.63
CA ASP A 79 3.77 2.68 -1.12
C ASP A 79 2.82 1.50 -1.37
N VAL A 80 1.77 1.41 -0.56
CA VAL A 80 0.74 0.36 -0.65
C VAL A 80 0.05 0.40 -2.01
N SER A 81 -0.02 1.56 -2.67
CA SER A 81 -0.60 1.69 -4.01
C SER A 81 0.24 0.99 -5.09
N MET A 82 1.54 0.82 -4.90
CA MET A 82 2.37 0.03 -5.83
C MET A 82 2.10 -1.48 -5.76
N VAL A 83 1.52 -1.97 -4.66
CA VAL A 83 1.18 -3.39 -4.48
C VAL A 83 -0.09 -3.74 -5.25
N PHE A 84 -1.04 -2.81 -5.31
CA PHE A 84 -2.26 -2.91 -6.11
C PHE A 84 -2.02 -2.17 -7.41
N GLY A 85 -1.30 -2.80 -8.34
CA GLY A 85 -0.99 -2.19 -9.64
C GLY A 85 -2.20 -1.48 -10.23
N THR A 86 -2.01 -0.28 -10.79
CA THR A 86 -3.05 0.42 -11.54
C THR A 86 -3.49 -0.49 -12.68
N VAL A 87 -4.61 -1.20 -12.50
CA VAL A 87 -5.25 -1.89 -13.59
C VAL A 87 -5.85 -0.79 -14.44
N GLU A 88 -5.18 -0.44 -15.55
CA GLU A 88 -5.85 0.30 -16.60
C GLU A 88 -7.05 -0.55 -17.02
N ILE A 89 -8.26 -0.16 -16.59
CA ILE A 89 -9.49 -0.73 -17.13
C ILE A 89 -9.52 -0.27 -18.59
N PRO A 90 -9.28 -1.15 -19.58
CA PRO A 90 -9.29 -0.71 -20.96
C PRO A 90 -10.72 -0.23 -21.27
N SER A 91 -10.84 1.00 -21.75
CA SER A 91 -12.10 1.60 -22.17
C SER A 91 -12.62 0.89 -23.44
N MET A 92 -13.11 -0.34 -23.30
CA MET A 92 -13.69 -1.13 -24.37
C MET A 92 -15.18 -0.81 -24.48
N LEU A 93 -15.51 0.37 -25.01
CA LEU A 93 -16.80 0.58 -25.66
C LEU A 93 -16.75 1.73 -26.68
N LYS A 94 -15.96 1.54 -27.75
CA LYS A 94 -16.21 2.27 -29.00
C LYS A 94 -17.51 1.72 -29.60
N ARG A 95 -18.66 2.30 -29.22
CA ARG A 95 -19.93 2.03 -29.92
C ARG A 95 -19.77 2.41 -31.40
N PRO A 96 -20.16 1.57 -32.36
CA PRO A 96 -20.27 1.98 -33.75
C PRO A 96 -21.26 3.14 -33.82
N GLN A 97 -20.85 4.27 -34.40
CA GLN A 97 -21.79 5.30 -34.80
C GLN A 97 -22.66 4.71 -35.91
N THR A 98 -23.94 4.49 -35.64
CA THR A 98 -24.93 4.25 -36.67
C THR A 98 -25.08 5.53 -37.47
N THR A 99 -24.48 5.57 -38.65
CA THR A 99 -24.75 6.60 -39.66
C THR A 99 -26.19 6.39 -40.16
N THR A 100 -27.14 7.11 -39.60
CA THR A 100 -28.46 7.30 -40.20
C THR A 100 -28.27 8.23 -41.41
N VAL A 101 -28.06 7.65 -42.59
CA VAL A 101 -28.26 8.39 -43.85
C VAL A 101 -29.76 8.37 -44.14
N TYR A 102 -30.44 9.45 -43.80
CA TYR A 102 -31.76 9.77 -44.33
C TYR A 102 -31.65 11.10 -45.07
N GLY A 103 -31.63 11.02 -46.39
CA GLY A 103 -31.74 12.15 -47.31
C GLY A 103 -32.87 11.83 -48.28
N ASP A 104 -34.01 12.45 -48.02
CA ASP A 104 -35.25 12.42 -48.79
C ASP A 104 -35.25 13.54 -49.85
N LYS A 105 -36.14 13.41 -50.86
CA LYS A 105 -36.46 14.31 -52.01
C LYS A 105 -35.58 14.24 -53.26
N ALA A 106 -36.09 14.45 -54.47
CA ALA A 106 -37.41 14.37 -55.10
C ALA A 106 -37.15 14.77 -56.56
N GLU A 107 -37.66 14.02 -57.53
CA GLU A 107 -38.31 14.50 -58.75
C GLU A 107 -39.10 13.35 -59.38
#